data_AF-A0A966BC88-F1
#
_entry.id   AF-A0A966BC88-F1
#
_cell.length_a   1.000
_cell.length_b   1.000
_cell.length_c   1.000
_cell.angle_alpha   90.00
_cell.angle_beta   90.00
_cell.angle_gamma   90.00
#
_symmetry.space_group_name_H-M   'P 1'
#
loop_
_entity.id
_entity.type
_entity.pdbx_description
1 polymer ?
#
loop_
_entity_poly.entity_id
_entity_poly.type
_entity_poly.pdbx_seq_one_letter_code
_entity_poly.pdbx_strand_id
1 'polypeptide(L)'
;KDFTAAERERAAFGVALARIPEERLFFNNSAQSILGVGEMMLNGEVEYHKGNYDVGFASLRHAVARDDNLAYTEPWAWMHPPRHALAALLTEQGHYDEAESLCRADLGLNDTVQRCAQHPDNVWALYGLVECVARRGESAELTALQAKLDEALAKTDTPITSSCMCRGIGNA
;
A
#
# COMPACT_ATOMS: atom_id res chain seq x y z
N LYS A 1 20.03 3.41 7.72
CA LYS A 1 18.93 2.55 8.18
C LYS A 1 19.48 1.59 9.22
N ASP A 2 18.82 1.41 10.37
CA ASP A 2 19.25 0.48 11.42
C ASP A 2 18.48 -0.84 11.30
N PHE A 3 19.06 -1.80 10.57
CA PHE A 3 18.41 -3.08 10.31
C PHE A 3 18.41 -4.02 11.52
N THR A 4 19.38 -3.88 12.42
CA THR A 4 19.44 -4.69 13.65
C THR A 4 18.28 -4.34 14.57
N ALA A 5 18.01 -3.04 14.75
CA ALA A 5 16.82 -2.61 15.48
C ALA A 5 15.54 -3.07 14.79
N ALA A 6 15.44 -2.93 13.45
CA ALA A 6 14.26 -3.36 12.70
C ALA A 6 13.96 -4.87 12.87
N GLU A 7 14.98 -5.72 12.82
CA GLU A 7 14.83 -7.16 13.06
C GLU A 7 14.35 -7.49 14.47
N ARG A 8 14.87 -6.76 15.47
CA ARG A 8 14.44 -6.94 16.86
C ARG A 8 12.97 -6.57 17.02
N GLU A 9 12.53 -5.44 16.46
CA GLU A 9 11.12 -5.04 16.55
C GLU A 9 10.20 -5.98 15.75
N ARG A 10 10.67 -6.49 14.59
CA ARG A 10 9.96 -7.52 13.81
C ARG A 10 9.75 -8.80 14.61
N ALA A 11 10.79 -9.28 15.30
CA ALA A 11 10.67 -10.43 16.19
C ALA A 11 9.75 -10.15 17.38
N ALA A 12 9.84 -8.96 17.99
CA ALA A 12 8.97 -8.55 19.09
C ALA A 12 7.49 -8.48 18.69
N PHE A 13 7.20 -8.00 17.47
CA PHE A 13 5.86 -8.00 16.89
C PHE A 13 5.29 -9.41 16.81
N GLY A 14 6.05 -10.38 16.27
CA GLY A 14 5.60 -11.77 16.18
C GLY A 14 5.29 -12.40 17.55
N VAL A 15 6.11 -12.10 18.56
CA VAL A 15 5.84 -12.54 19.95
C VAL A 15 4.57 -11.89 20.51
N ALA A 16 4.33 -10.61 20.22
CA ALA A 16 3.13 -9.91 20.66
C ALA A 16 1.86 -10.44 19.97
N LEU A 17 1.93 -10.69 18.66
CA LEU A 17 0.84 -11.24 17.86
C LEU A 17 0.41 -12.61 18.37
N ALA A 18 1.37 -13.49 18.67
CA ALA A 18 1.11 -14.84 19.18
C ALA A 18 0.45 -14.87 20.57
N ARG A 19 0.47 -13.76 21.33
CA ARG A 19 -0.22 -13.64 22.63
C ARG A 19 -1.69 -13.31 22.49
N ILE A 20 -2.12 -12.83 21.32
CA ILE A 20 -3.51 -12.50 21.07
C ILE A 20 -4.26 -13.80 20.77
N PRO A 21 -5.33 -14.14 21.51
CA PRO A 21 -6.11 -15.33 21.20
C PRO A 21 -6.77 -15.23 19.82
N GLU A 22 -6.91 -16.35 19.10
CA GLU A 22 -7.49 -16.40 17.74
C GLU A 22 -8.96 -15.95 17.75
N GLU A 23 -9.69 -16.24 18.82
CA GLU A 23 -11.08 -15.85 19.03
C GLU A 23 -11.28 -14.36 19.33
N ARG A 24 -10.21 -13.58 19.50
CA ARG A 24 -10.32 -12.14 19.78
C ARG A 24 -10.79 -11.42 18.51
N LEU A 25 -12.10 -11.20 18.40
CA LEU A 25 -12.71 -10.48 17.29
C LEU A 25 -12.69 -8.96 17.49
N PHE A 26 -12.51 -8.23 16.39
CA PHE A 26 -12.75 -6.79 16.27
C PHE A 26 -13.74 -6.59 15.12
N PHE A 27 -14.99 -6.32 15.47
CA PHE A 27 -16.14 -6.44 14.56
C PHE A 27 -16.19 -7.82 13.90
N ASN A 28 -16.06 -7.88 12.57
CA ASN A 28 -16.23 -9.08 11.77
C ASN A 28 -14.92 -9.85 11.51
N ASN A 29 -13.78 -9.32 11.94
CA ASN A 29 -12.46 -9.89 11.70
C ASN A 29 -11.77 -10.27 13.01
N SER A 30 -10.89 -11.27 13.00
CA SER A 30 -10.03 -11.53 14.15
C SER A 30 -8.94 -10.46 14.24
N ALA A 31 -8.51 -10.13 15.46
CA ALA A 31 -7.40 -9.21 15.70
C ALA A 31 -6.11 -9.73 15.04
N GLN A 32 -5.91 -11.05 15.01
CA GLN A 32 -4.77 -11.67 14.30
C GLN A 32 -4.85 -11.47 12.79
N SER A 33 -6.03 -11.60 12.17
CA SER A 33 -6.22 -11.38 10.73
C SER A 33 -5.91 -9.93 10.34
N ILE A 34 -6.40 -8.96 11.13
CA ILE A 34 -6.14 -7.53 10.90
C ILE A 34 -4.64 -7.24 11.03
N LEU A 35 -4.02 -7.65 12.14
CA LEU A 35 -2.59 -7.42 12.37
C LEU A 35 -1.70 -8.22 11.40
N GLY A 36 -2.20 -9.31 10.85
CA GLY A 36 -1.54 -10.07 9.80
C GLY A 36 -1.32 -9.27 8.52
N VAL A 37 -2.15 -8.26 8.23
CA VAL A 37 -1.87 -7.31 7.14
C VAL A 37 -0.59 -6.55 7.44
N GLY A 38 -0.53 -5.94 8.63
CA GLY A 38 0.63 -5.19 9.12
C GLY A 38 1.91 -6.04 9.23
N GLU A 39 1.78 -7.31 9.61
CA GLU A 39 2.90 -8.26 9.63
C GLU A 39 3.58 -8.37 8.26
N MET A 40 2.78 -8.58 7.22
CA MET A 40 3.30 -8.76 5.87
C MET A 40 3.82 -7.44 5.28
N MET A 41 3.20 -6.31 5.61
CA MET A 41 3.75 -4.99 5.27
C MET A 41 5.12 -4.78 5.90
N LEU A 42 5.24 -5.00 7.22
CA LEU A 42 6.48 -4.89 7.97
C LEU A 42 7.58 -5.78 7.38
N ASN A 43 7.26 -7.05 7.13
CA ASN A 43 8.21 -7.99 6.52
C ASN A 43 8.66 -7.51 5.13
N GLY A 44 7.72 -7.04 4.32
CA GLY A 44 7.97 -6.57 2.98
C GLY A 44 8.87 -5.34 2.92
N GLU A 45 8.57 -4.31 3.70
CA GLU A 45 9.36 -3.08 3.75
C GLU A 45 10.77 -3.31 4.30
N VAL A 46 10.91 -4.13 5.36
CA VAL A 46 12.22 -4.48 5.92
C VAL A 46 13.10 -5.18 4.88
N GLU A 47 12.56 -6.21 4.21
CA GLU A 47 13.33 -6.96 3.21
C GLU A 47 13.61 -6.11 1.95
N TYR A 48 12.64 -5.32 1.48
CA TYR A 48 12.85 -4.39 0.38
C TYR A 48 14.01 -3.42 0.68
N HIS A 49 14.03 -2.83 1.87
CA HIS A 49 15.08 -1.87 2.24
C HIS A 49 16.44 -2.49 2.52
N LYS A 50 16.53 -3.80 2.74
CA LYS A 50 17.79 -4.55 2.74
C LYS A 50 18.31 -4.86 1.33
N GLY A 51 17.50 -4.61 0.30
CA GLY A 51 17.81 -4.97 -1.09
C GLY A 51 17.31 -6.36 -1.50
N ASN A 52 16.55 -7.05 -0.64
CA ASN A 52 15.96 -8.35 -0.93
C ASN A 52 14.62 -8.17 -1.65
N TYR A 53 14.65 -7.54 -2.84
CA TYR A 53 13.45 -7.04 -3.52
C TYR A 53 12.40 -8.12 -3.80
N ASP A 54 12.79 -9.31 -4.26
CA ASP A 54 11.85 -10.40 -4.54
C ASP A 54 11.07 -10.82 -3.28
N VAL A 55 11.76 -10.93 -2.14
CA VAL A 55 11.16 -11.27 -0.84
C VAL A 55 10.27 -10.14 -0.33
N GLY A 56 10.74 -8.89 -0.51
CA GLY A 56 10.00 -7.69 -0.15
C GLY A 56 8.67 -7.60 -0.90
N PHE A 57 8.71 -7.70 -2.23
CA PHE A 57 7.51 -7.65 -3.08
C PHE A 57 6.58 -8.83 -2.86
N ALA A 58 7.10 -10.06 -2.67
CA ALA A 58 6.27 -11.20 -2.33
C ALA A 58 5.49 -10.96 -1.02
N SER A 59 6.16 -10.42 0.00
CA SER A 59 5.52 -10.10 1.29
C SER A 59 4.49 -8.98 1.16
N LEU A 60 4.78 -7.91 0.41
CA LEU A 60 3.82 -6.82 0.18
C LEU A 60 2.59 -7.28 -0.60
N ARG A 61 2.75 -8.15 -1.61
CA ARG A 61 1.61 -8.77 -2.31
C ARG A 61 0.76 -9.62 -1.36
N HIS A 62 1.39 -10.34 -0.44
CA HIS A 62 0.66 -11.06 0.60
C HIS A 62 -0.07 -10.12 1.56
N ALA A 63 0.49 -8.95 1.86
CA ALA A 63 -0.20 -7.93 2.65
C ALA A 63 -1.48 -7.44 1.95
N VAL A 64 -1.38 -7.12 0.66
CA VAL A 64 -2.54 -6.75 -0.18
C VAL A 64 -3.58 -7.88 -0.18
N ALA A 65 -3.16 -9.11 -0.42
CA ALA A 65 -4.07 -10.25 -0.44
C ALA A 65 -4.73 -10.51 0.92
N ARG A 66 -4.05 -10.26 2.04
CA ARG A 66 -4.65 -10.36 3.39
C ARG A 66 -5.69 -9.25 3.59
N ASP A 67 -5.39 -8.03 3.18
CA ASP A 67 -6.29 -6.87 3.30
C ASP A 67 -7.57 -7.05 2.47
N ASP A 68 -7.44 -7.43 1.19
CA ASP A 68 -8.56 -7.65 0.27
C ASP A 68 -9.49 -8.79 0.71
N ASN A 69 -9.02 -9.69 1.58
CA ASN A 69 -9.80 -10.81 2.13
C ASN A 69 -10.32 -10.56 3.55
N LEU A 70 -10.11 -9.37 4.13
CA LEU A 70 -10.78 -9.01 5.38
C LEU A 70 -12.29 -8.85 5.13
N ALA A 71 -13.09 -9.30 6.10
CA ALA A 71 -14.53 -9.09 6.08
C ALA A 71 -14.84 -7.60 6.13
N TYR A 72 -15.85 -7.18 5.35
CA TYR A 72 -16.32 -5.81 5.36
C TYR A 72 -16.69 -5.33 6.77
N THR A 73 -16.24 -4.14 7.13
CA THR A 73 -16.56 -3.45 8.38
C THR A 73 -16.40 -1.94 8.19
N GLU A 74 -17.14 -1.15 8.98
CA GLU A 74 -17.09 0.32 8.96
C GLU A 74 -16.80 0.81 10.39
N PRO A 75 -15.63 1.44 10.64
CA PRO A 75 -14.57 1.79 9.69
C PRO A 75 -13.81 0.56 9.16
N TRP A 76 -13.03 0.74 8.07
CA TRP A 76 -12.24 -0.35 7.47
C TRP A 76 -11.38 -1.09 8.49
N ALA A 77 -11.27 -2.40 8.32
CA ALA A 77 -10.52 -3.25 9.23
C ALA A 77 -9.04 -2.86 9.29
N TRP A 78 -8.48 -2.47 8.14
CA TRP A 78 -7.14 -1.90 8.03
C TRP A 78 -7.24 -0.55 7.32
N MET A 79 -6.78 0.51 7.96
CA MET A 79 -7.01 1.89 7.51
C MET A 79 -6.03 2.37 6.44
N HIS A 80 -4.88 1.68 6.28
CA HIS A 80 -3.81 2.10 5.37
C HIS A 80 -3.56 1.01 4.31
N PRO A 81 -4.17 1.11 3.12
CA PRO A 81 -4.12 0.05 2.11
C PRO A 81 -2.67 -0.33 1.75
N PRO A 82 -2.26 -1.61 1.93
CA PRO A 82 -0.90 -2.05 1.61
C PRO A 82 -0.51 -1.84 0.14
N ARG A 83 -1.51 -1.73 -0.74
CA ARG A 83 -1.36 -1.43 -2.16
C ARG A 83 -0.57 -0.15 -2.40
N HIS A 84 -0.75 0.86 -1.55
CA HIS A 84 -0.04 2.13 -1.66
C HIS A 84 1.47 1.96 -1.47
N ALA A 85 1.87 1.18 -0.46
CA ALA A 85 3.27 0.81 -0.23
C ALA A 85 3.83 0.00 -1.40
N LEU A 86 3.12 -1.05 -1.82
CA LEU A 86 3.55 -1.89 -2.94
C LEU A 86 3.71 -1.09 -4.24
N ALA A 87 2.73 -0.27 -4.62
CA ALA A 87 2.79 0.55 -5.82
C ALA A 87 3.94 1.56 -5.79
N ALA A 88 4.20 2.20 -4.64
CA ALA A 88 5.30 3.15 -4.50
C ALA A 88 6.67 2.48 -4.70
N LEU A 89 6.88 1.31 -4.09
CA LEU A 89 8.14 0.58 -4.16
C LEU A 89 8.36 -0.12 -5.50
N LEU A 90 7.29 -0.60 -6.15
CA LEU A 90 7.33 -1.10 -7.52
C LEU A 90 7.74 0.01 -8.50
N THR A 91 7.13 1.19 -8.37
CA THR A 91 7.46 2.37 -9.16
C THR A 91 8.93 2.78 -8.98
N GLU A 92 9.46 2.74 -7.75
CA GLU A 92 10.88 3.01 -7.46
C GLU A 92 11.83 2.04 -8.20
N GLN A 93 11.47 0.76 -8.31
CA GLN A 93 12.25 -0.26 -9.03
C GLN A 93 11.92 -0.35 -10.52
N GLY A 94 11.05 0.52 -11.02
CA GLY A 94 10.70 0.59 -12.43
C GLY A 94 9.64 -0.41 -12.90
N HIS A 95 8.92 -1.06 -11.99
CA HIS A 95 7.82 -1.98 -12.28
C HIS A 95 6.48 -1.23 -12.45
N TYR A 96 6.41 -0.37 -13.46
CA TYR A 96 5.26 0.55 -13.65
C TYR A 96 3.95 -0.16 -14.00
N ASP A 97 3.98 -1.23 -14.79
CA ASP A 97 2.75 -1.91 -15.23
C ASP A 97 1.96 -2.49 -14.04
N GLU A 98 2.67 -3.09 -13.08
CA GLU A 98 2.06 -3.61 -11.86
C GLU A 98 1.63 -2.49 -10.93
N ALA A 99 2.46 -1.46 -10.75
CA ALA A 99 2.11 -0.29 -9.95
C ALA A 99 0.85 0.42 -10.46
N GLU A 100 0.74 0.61 -11.78
CA GLU A 100 -0.43 1.20 -12.43
C GLU A 100 -1.69 0.39 -12.14
N SER A 101 -1.60 -0.94 -12.29
CA SER A 101 -2.71 -1.86 -12.02
C SER A 101 -3.20 -1.77 -10.57
N LEU A 102 -2.28 -1.69 -9.60
CA LEU A 102 -2.60 -1.53 -8.18
C LEU A 102 -3.26 -0.18 -7.89
N CYS A 103 -2.76 0.92 -8.46
CA CYS A 103 -3.38 2.22 -8.28
C CYS A 103 -4.78 2.29 -8.91
N ARG A 104 -4.97 1.70 -10.10
CA ARG A 104 -6.30 1.60 -10.74
C ARG A 104 -7.26 0.76 -9.92
N ALA A 105 -6.81 -0.36 -9.36
CA ALA A 105 -7.60 -1.19 -8.46
C ALA A 105 -8.05 -0.40 -7.23
N ASP A 106 -7.11 0.28 -6.58
CA ASP A 106 -7.41 1.10 -5.40
C ASP A 106 -8.44 2.18 -5.71
N LEU A 107 -8.33 2.88 -6.84
CA LEU A 107 -9.26 3.93 -7.24
C LEU A 107 -10.62 3.41 -7.75
N GLY A 108 -10.81 2.09 -7.84
CA GLY A 108 -12.01 1.49 -8.41
C GLY A 108 -12.16 1.72 -9.92
N LEU A 109 -11.03 1.90 -10.63
CA LEU A 109 -11.00 2.04 -12.09
C LEU A 109 -10.95 0.68 -12.82
N ASN A 110 -10.90 -0.42 -12.06
CA ASN A 110 -11.09 -1.79 -12.53
C ASN A 110 -11.82 -2.62 -11.47
N ASP A 111 -12.28 -3.81 -11.85
CA ASP A 111 -13.09 -4.68 -11.00
C ASP A 111 -12.27 -5.73 -10.23
N THR A 112 -10.97 -5.48 -10.00
CA THR A 112 -10.09 -6.47 -9.36
C THR A 112 -10.29 -6.56 -7.85
N VAL A 113 -10.75 -5.49 -7.21
CA VAL A 113 -11.03 -5.42 -5.77
C VAL A 113 -12.50 -5.13 -5.51
N GLN A 114 -13.00 -5.63 -4.39
CA GLN A 114 -14.39 -5.42 -3.97
C GLN A 114 -14.69 -3.92 -3.81
N ARG A 115 -15.91 -3.50 -4.13
CA ARG A 115 -16.33 -2.08 -4.06
C ARG A 115 -16.05 -1.43 -2.70
N CYS A 116 -16.15 -2.19 -1.60
CA CYS A 116 -15.89 -1.68 -0.26
C CYS A 116 -14.41 -1.47 0.07
N ALA A 117 -13.50 -2.02 -0.75
CA ALA A 117 -12.06 -1.87 -0.68
C ALA A 117 -11.51 -0.91 -1.76
N GLN A 118 -12.41 -0.25 -2.50
CA GLN A 118 -12.07 0.82 -3.44
C GLN A 118 -12.11 2.17 -2.71
N HIS A 119 -11.13 3.02 -3.01
CA HIS A 119 -10.92 4.34 -2.44
C HIS A 119 -10.95 5.40 -3.56
N PRO A 120 -12.15 5.79 -4.04
CA PRO A 120 -12.27 6.81 -5.06
C PRO A 120 -11.58 8.11 -4.66
N ASP A 121 -10.84 8.70 -5.60
CA ASP A 121 -10.12 9.96 -5.45
C ASP A 121 -9.12 9.98 -4.27
N ASN A 122 -8.61 8.81 -3.86
CA ASN A 122 -7.53 8.72 -2.89
C ASN A 122 -6.24 9.33 -3.46
N VAL A 123 -5.73 10.36 -2.79
CA VAL A 123 -4.58 11.15 -3.24
C VAL A 123 -3.31 10.31 -3.47
N TRP A 124 -3.08 9.27 -2.66
CA TRP A 124 -1.88 8.43 -2.75
C TRP A 124 -1.91 7.54 -4.00
N ALA A 125 -3.06 6.94 -4.29
CA ALA A 125 -3.24 6.14 -5.50
C ALA A 125 -3.32 7.01 -6.76
N LEU A 126 -3.96 8.19 -6.69
CA LEU A 126 -3.94 9.17 -7.78
C LEU A 126 -2.53 9.58 -8.16
N TYR A 127 -1.67 9.86 -7.17
CA TYR A 127 -0.28 10.25 -7.43
C TYR A 127 0.47 9.16 -8.20
N GLY A 128 0.42 7.92 -7.73
CA GLY A 128 1.10 6.80 -8.39
C GLY A 128 0.56 6.51 -9.78
N LEU A 129 -0.77 6.62 -9.96
CA LEU A 129 -1.38 6.44 -11.27
C LEU A 129 -0.93 7.52 -12.26
N VAL A 130 -0.95 8.79 -11.86
CA VAL A 130 -0.44 9.90 -12.69
C VAL A 130 1.02 9.70 -13.05
N GLU A 131 1.86 9.29 -12.09
CA GLU A 131 3.27 8.99 -12.33
C GLU A 131 3.46 7.88 -13.38
N CYS A 132 2.69 6.78 -13.29
CA CYS A 132 2.74 5.69 -14.26
C CYS A 132 2.24 6.10 -15.65
N VAL A 133 1.09 6.79 -15.73
CA VAL A 133 0.48 7.22 -17.00
C VAL A 133 1.34 8.28 -17.69
N ALA A 134 1.95 9.20 -16.93
CA ALA A 134 2.88 10.20 -17.46
C ALA A 134 4.09 9.54 -18.13
N ARG A 135 4.62 8.47 -17.53
CA ARG A 135 5.71 7.68 -18.13
C ARG A 135 5.27 6.94 -19.39
N ARG A 136 4.04 6.41 -19.41
CA ARG A 136 3.46 5.71 -20.57
C ARG A 136 3.19 6.64 -21.76
N GLY A 137 3.00 7.95 -21.50
CA GLY A 137 2.86 8.99 -22.52
C GLY A 137 1.43 9.22 -23.03
N GLU A 138 0.41 8.74 -22.31
CA GLU A 138 -0.99 8.89 -22.72
C GLU A 138 -1.59 10.24 -22.32
N SER A 139 -1.61 11.19 -23.26
CA SER A 139 -1.93 12.60 -22.97
C SER A 139 -3.36 12.89 -22.53
N ALA A 140 -4.35 12.20 -23.11
CA ALA A 140 -5.76 12.46 -22.81
C ALA A 140 -6.15 12.00 -21.40
N GLU A 141 -5.77 10.77 -21.02
CA GLU A 141 -6.03 10.23 -19.69
C GLU A 141 -5.24 11.00 -18.62
N LEU A 142 -3.96 11.30 -18.90
CA LEU A 142 -3.10 12.04 -18.00
C LEU A 142 -3.71 13.40 -17.60
N THR A 143 -4.29 14.12 -18.57
CA THR A 143 -4.90 15.44 -18.29
C THR A 143 -6.06 15.32 -17.30
N ALA A 144 -6.92 14.31 -17.45
CA ALA A 144 -8.05 14.09 -16.56
C ALA A 144 -7.62 13.63 -15.16
N LEU A 145 -6.63 12.74 -15.08
CA LEU A 145 -6.08 12.26 -13.81
C LEU A 145 -5.30 13.34 -13.06
N GLN A 146 -4.55 14.19 -13.78
CA GLN A 146 -3.82 15.31 -13.18
C GLN A 146 -4.78 16.30 -12.53
N ALA A 147 -5.90 16.63 -13.18
CA ALA A 147 -6.90 17.52 -12.58
C ALA A 147 -7.46 16.95 -11.25
N LYS A 148 -7.77 15.64 -11.21
CA LYS A 148 -8.19 14.95 -9.97
C LYS A 148 -7.11 14.96 -8.91
N LEU A 149 -5.85 14.72 -9.30
CA LEU A 149 -4.72 14.76 -8.38
C LEU A 149 -4.53 16.15 -7.78
N ASP A 150 -4.63 17.22 -8.59
CA ASP A 150 -4.49 18.60 -8.13
C ASP A 150 -5.58 18.97 -7.11
N GLU A 151 -6.83 18.57 -7.36
CA GLU A 151 -7.94 18.73 -6.40
C GLU A 151 -7.71 17.97 -5.09
N ALA A 152 -7.13 16.77 -5.16
CA ALA A 152 -6.82 15.97 -4.00
C ALA A 152 -5.64 16.54 -3.20
N LEU A 153 -4.57 16.98 -3.89
CA LEU A 153 -3.39 17.62 -3.31
C LEU A 153 -3.72 18.93 -2.60
N ALA A 154 -4.67 19.71 -3.13
CA ALA A 154 -5.14 20.95 -2.49
C ALA A 154 -5.74 20.74 -1.09
N LYS A 155 -6.10 19.49 -0.73
CA LYS A 155 -6.64 19.10 0.59
C LYS A 155 -5.58 18.50 1.52
N THR A 156 -4.32 18.44 1.09
CA THR A 156 -3.24 17.82 1.88
C THR A 156 -2.49 18.87 2.70
N ASP A 157 -2.22 18.55 3.97
CA ASP A 157 -1.41 19.41 4.85
C ASP A 157 0.10 19.18 4.66
N THR A 158 0.48 18.07 4.03
CA THR A 158 1.87 17.66 3.82
C THR A 158 2.09 17.32 2.35
N PRO A 159 3.23 17.70 1.75
CA PRO A 159 3.54 17.36 0.37
C PRO A 159 3.52 15.84 0.16
N ILE A 160 2.68 15.39 -0.78
CA ILE A 160 2.66 14.01 -1.24
C ILE A 160 3.50 13.93 -2.52
N THR A 161 4.52 13.07 -2.51
CA THR A 161 5.51 12.93 -3.59
C THR A 161 5.58 11.52 -4.16
N SER A 162 4.71 10.62 -3.69
CA SER A 162 4.64 9.21 -4.09
C SER A 162 3.35 8.58 -3.56
N SER A 163 3.06 7.34 -3.98
CA SER A 163 1.95 6.56 -3.41
C SER A 163 2.16 6.12 -1.97
N CYS A 164 3.37 6.11 -1.44
CA CYS A 164 3.63 5.87 -0.02
C CYS A 164 4.95 6.51 0.37
N MET A 165 5.00 7.12 1.56
CA MET A 165 6.24 7.59 2.19
C MET A 165 7.30 6.49 2.45
N CYS A 166 6.93 5.23 2.23
CA CYS A 166 7.81 4.06 2.16
C CYS A 166 8.90 4.23 1.09
N ARG A 167 8.57 4.90 -0.03
CA ARG A 167 9.54 5.25 -1.07
C ARG A 167 10.41 6.38 -0.55
N GLY A 168 11.71 6.16 -0.51
CA GLY A 168 12.65 7.23 -0.18
C GLY A 168 12.53 8.36 -1.19
N ILE A 169 12.72 9.61 -0.76
CA ILE A 169 13.00 10.70 -1.69
C ILE A 169 14.36 10.34 -2.30
N GLY A 170 14.35 9.66 -3.45
CA GLY A 170 15.57 9.45 -4.22
C GLY A 170 16.19 10.82 -4.44
N ASN A 171 17.46 10.99 -4.08
CA ASN A 171 18.23 12.10 -4.62
C ASN A 171 18.18 11.94 -6.14
N ALA A 172 17.41 12.79 -6.80
CA ALA A 172 17.52 12.98 -8.23
C ALA A 172 18.97 13.28 -8.63
#